data_AF-A0A933RUU2-F1
#
_entry.id   AF-A0A933RUU2-F1
#
_cell.length_a   1.000
_cell.length_b   1.000
_cell.length_c   1.000
_cell.angle_alpha   90.00
_cell.angle_beta   90.00
_cell.angle_gamma   90.00
#
_symmetry.space_group_name_H-M   'P 1'
#
loop_
_entity.id
_entity.type
_entity.pdbx_description
1 polymer ?
#
loop_
_entity_poly.entity_id
_entity_poly.type
_entity_poly.pdbx_seq_one_letter_code
_entity_poly.pdbx_strand_id
1 'polypeptide(L)' 'MLKKRIKNILTYVKLRMTNAKSEAINSKIQWIKYTARGYRNVSNFITAIYFHCGALNMNPLAWSSPGLVDG' A
#
# COMPACT_ATOMS: atom_id res chain seq x y z
N MET A 1 24.11 1.29 -1.18
CA MET A 1 22.73 1.84 -1.22
C MET A 1 22.59 3.04 -2.17
N LEU A 2 23.48 4.03 -2.13
CA LEU A 2 23.37 5.26 -2.94
C LEU A 2 23.43 5.02 -4.47
N LYS A 3 24.37 4.19 -4.95
CA LYS A 3 24.50 3.86 -6.40
C LYS A 3 23.25 3.25 -7.01
N LYS A 4 22.50 2.42 -6.26
CA LYS A 4 21.25 1.77 -6.74
C LYS A 4 20.08 2.74 -6.90
N ARG A 5 20.10 3.89 -6.21
CA ARG A 5 19.03 4.88 -6.22
C ARG A 5 19.34 6.13 -7.05
N ILE A 6 20.55 6.19 -7.63
CA ILE A 6 21.06 7.36 -8.35
C ILE A 6 20.17 7.75 -9.54
N LYS A 7 19.61 6.75 -10.25
CA LYS A 7 18.67 6.97 -11.35
C LYS A 7 17.43 7.73 -10.90
N ASN A 8 16.83 7.33 -9.77
CA ASN A 8 15.63 7.96 -9.23
C ASN A 8 15.92 9.37 -8.68
N ILE A 9 17.10 9.58 -8.10
CA ILE A 9 17.56 10.91 -7.65
C ILE A 9 17.68 11.85 -8.85
N LEU A 10 18.30 11.40 -9.95
CA LEU A 10 18.39 12.18 -11.19
C LEU A 10 17.01 12.45 -11.83
N THR A 11 16.08 11.49 -11.76
CA THR A 11 14.70 11.69 -12.25
C THR A 11 13.98 12.79 -11.46
N TYR A 12 14.15 12.86 -10.15
CA TYR A 12 13.58 13.93 -9.32
C TYR A 12 14.12 15.31 -9.72
N VAL A 13 15.43 15.43 -9.95
CA VAL A 13 16.05 16.71 -10.37
C VAL A 13 15.53 17.17 -11.74
N LYS A 14 15.28 16.25 -12.67
CA LYS A 14 14.80 16.59 -14.03
C LYS A 14 13.29 16.79 -14.15
N LEU A 15 12.48 15.97 -13.47
CA LEU A 15 11.04 15.87 -13.70
C LEU A 15 10.20 16.18 -12.46
N ARG A 16 10.84 16.46 -11.31
CA ARG A 16 10.21 16.60 -9.97
C ARG A 16 9.34 15.42 -9.52
N MET A 17 9.40 14.29 -10.22
CA MET A 17 8.71 13.07 -9.81
C MET A 17 9.51 12.33 -8.74
N THR A 18 8.90 12.07 -7.59
CA THR A 18 9.54 11.34 -6.49
C THR A 18 9.10 9.87 -6.50
N ASN A 19 10.01 8.96 -6.15
CA ASN A 19 9.68 7.56 -5.88
C ASN A 19 9.16 7.35 -4.43
N ALA A 20 8.94 8.43 -3.68
CA ALA A 20 8.65 8.38 -2.25
C ALA A 20 7.37 7.57 -1.96
N LYS A 21 6.33 7.73 -2.78
CA LYS A 21 5.08 6.98 -2.64
C LYS A 21 5.27 5.47 -2.80
N SER A 22 6.00 5.05 -3.83
CA SER A 22 6.32 3.63 -4.06
C SER A 22 7.19 3.05 -2.95
N GLU A 23 8.12 3.85 -2.42
CA GLU A 23 8.97 3.43 -1.30
C GLU A 23 8.19 3.28 -0.01
N ALA A 24 7.25 4.19 0.27
CA ALA A 24 6.34 4.08 1.41
C ALA A 24 5.49 2.80 1.32
N ILE A 25 4.95 2.48 0.14
CA ILE A 25 4.18 1.24 -0.10
C ILE A 25 5.07 0.01 0.10
N ASN A 26 6.27 0.00 -0.49
CA ASN A 26 7.20 -1.13 -0.34
C ASN A 26 7.60 -1.35 1.12
N SER A 27 7.87 -0.29 1.88
CA SER A 27 8.16 -0.39 3.31
C SER A 27 6.97 -0.95 4.10
N LYS A 28 5.74 -0.54 3.76
CA LYS A 28 4.52 -1.07 4.39
C LYS A 28 4.33 -2.56 4.10
N ILE A 29 4.58 -3.02 2.88
CA ILE A 29 4.51 -4.45 2.52
C ILE A 29 5.57 -5.27 3.29
N GLN A 30 6.81 -4.77 3.40
CA GLN A 30 7.85 -5.43 4.18
C GLN A 30 7.46 -5.52 5.66
N TRP A 31 6.88 -4.46 6.21
CA TRP A 31 6.35 -4.47 7.57
C TRP A 31 5.25 -5.52 7.75
N ILE A 32 4.26 -5.61 6.84
CA ILE A 32 3.20 -6.64 6.88
C ILE A 32 3.82 -8.05 6.90
N LYS A 33 4.81 -8.30 6.03
CA LYS A 33 5.52 -9.59 5.97
C LYS A 33 6.23 -9.92 7.28
N TYR A 34 6.91 -8.94 7.88
CA TYR A 34 7.65 -9.10 9.13
C TYR A 34 6.72 -9.39 10.31
N THR A 35 5.67 -8.57 10.48
CA THR A 35 4.74 -8.65 11.62
C THR A 35 3.95 -9.95 11.64
N ALA A 36 3.65 -10.52 10.47
CA ALA A 36 2.94 -11.78 10.35
C ALA A 36 3.76 -13.01 10.79
N ARG A 37 5.08 -12.88 11.00
CA ARG A 37 6.00 -13.99 11.34
C ARG A 37 5.92 -15.19 10.37
N GLY A 38 5.48 -14.94 9.13
CA GLY A 38 5.29 -15.94 8.08
C GLY A 38 3.82 -16.19 7.74
N TYR A 39 3.48 -16.04 6.46
CA TYR A 39 2.19 -16.46 5.92
C TYR A 39 2.29 -17.90 5.42
N ARG A 40 1.38 -18.77 5.86
CA ARG A 40 1.31 -20.18 5.42
C ARG A 40 0.88 -20.31 3.95
N ASN A 41 0.17 -19.32 3.41
CA ASN A 41 -0.29 -19.27 2.02
C ASN A 41 -0.06 -17.86 1.45
N VAL A 42 0.46 -17.79 0.22
CA VAL A 42 0.67 -16.55 -0.54
C VAL A 42 -0.62 -15.76 -0.72
N SER A 43 -1.75 -16.44 -0.91
CA SER A 43 -3.08 -15.82 -1.04
C SER A 43 -3.46 -14.99 0.19
N ASN A 44 -3.10 -15.47 1.39
CA ASN A 44 -3.35 -14.74 2.63
C ASN A 44 -2.43 -13.52 2.76
N PHE A 45 -1.19 -13.63 2.27
CA PHE A 45 -0.28 -12.48 2.22
C PHE A 45 -0.79 -11.40 1.27
N ILE A 46 -1.25 -11.79 0.07
CA ILE A 46 -1.84 -10.87 -0.91
C ILE A 46 -3.09 -10.21 -0.33
N THR A 47 -3.97 -10.98 0.32
CA THR A 47 -5.17 -10.45 0.98
C THR A 47 -4.82 -9.44 2.07
N ALA A 48 -3.80 -9.72 2.89
CA ALA A 48 -3.32 -8.78 3.91
C ALA A 48 -2.75 -7.50 3.30
N ILE A 49 -2.05 -7.58 2.16
CA ILE A 49 -1.60 -6.38 1.44
C ILE A 49 -2.80 -5.55 0.99
N TYR A 50 -3.82 -6.16 0.37
CA TYR A 50 -5.03 -5.44 -0.03
C TYR A 50 -5.77 -4.83 1.16
N PHE A 51 -5.84 -5.54 2.27
CA PHE A 51 -6.44 -5.05 3.51
C PHE A 51 -5.72 -3.82 4.07
N HIS A 52 -4.39 -3.84 4.13
CA HIS A 52 -3.60 -2.75 4.71
C HIS A 52 -3.28 -1.60 3.74
N CYS A 53 -3.21 -1.85 2.44
CA CYS A 53 -2.82 -0.87 1.42
C CYS A 53 -3.97 -0.43 0.51
N GLY A 54 -5.03 -1.22 0.40
CA GLY A 54 -6.12 -1.01 -0.57
C GLY A 54 -7.20 -0.02 -0.14
N ALA A 55 -7.05 0.65 1.01
CA ALA A 55 -8.04 1.58 1.56
C ALA A 55 -9.46 0.98 1.60
N LEU A 56 -9.57 -0.32 1.86
CA LEU A 56 -10.83 -1.03 1.90
C LEU A 56 -11.66 -0.49 3.07
N ASN A 57 -12.91 -0.09 2.81
CA ASN A 57 -13.82 0.32 3.87
C ASN A 57 -14.22 -0.91 4.69
N MET A 58 -13.64 -1.07 5.88
CA MET A 58 -13.92 -2.19 6.79
C MET A 58 -15.19 -2.00 7.62
N ASN A 59 -15.95 -0.92 7.38
CA ASN A 59 -17.18 -0.71 8.11
C ASN A 59 -18.22 -1.77 7.66
N PRO A 60 -18.63 -2.72 8.52
CA PRO A 60 -19.65 -3.70 8.17
C PRO A 60 -21.01 -3.05 7.88
N LEU A 61 -21.20 -1.79 8.31
CA LEU A 61 -22.38 -0.98 8.06
C LEU A 61 -22.30 -0.17 6.76
N ALA A 62 -21.17 -0.17 6.04
CA ALA A 62 -21.06 0.56 4.77
C ALA A 62 -21.96 -0.02 3.67
N TRP A 63 -22.45 -1.25 3.85
CA TRP A 63 -23.43 -1.89 2.98
C TRP A 63 -24.89 -1.72 3.46
N SER A 64 -25.10 -1.13 4.63
CA SER A 64 -26.43 -0.93 5.20
C SER A 64 -27.04 0.37 4.70
N SER A 65 -27.57 0.35 3.47
CA SER A 65 -28.57 1.28 2.87
C SER A 65 -28.10 1.97 1.58
N PRO A 66 -28.30 1.37 0.40
CA PRO A 66 -28.24 2.10 -0.87
C PRO A 66 -29.57 2.87 -1.08
N GLY A 67 -29.87 3.89 -0.27
CA GLY A 67 -31.16 4.58 -0.44
C GLY A 67 -31.48 5.89 0.27
N LEU A 68 -30.70 6.43 1.21
CA LEU A 68 -31.08 7.68 1.88
C LEU A 68 -29.86 8.49 2.32
N VAL A 69 -29.32 9.32 1.42
CA VAL A 69 -28.75 10.66 1.72
C VAL A 69 -28.44 11.37 0.39
N ASP A 70 -29.47 11.52 -0.44
CA ASP A 70 -29.58 12.71 -1.30
C ASP A 70 -30.67 13.57 -0.66
N GLY A 71 -30.25 14.68 -0.06
CA GLY A 71 -31.07 15.64 0.68
C GLY A 71 -30.20 16.70 1.32
#